data_AF-A0A975BYS7-F1
#
_entry.id   AF-A0A975BYS7-F1
#
_cell.length_a   1.000
_cell.length_b   1.000
_cell.length_c   1.000
_cell.angle_alpha   90.00
_cell.angle_beta   90.00
_cell.angle_gamma   90.00
#
_symmetry.space_group_name_H-M   'P 1'
#
loop_
_entity.id
_entity.type
_entity.pdbx_description
1 polymer ?
#
loop_
_entity_poly.entity_id
_entity_poly.type
_entity_poly.pdbx_seq_one_letter_code
_entity_poly.pdbx_strand_id
1 'polypeptide(L)'
;MSEAAMDEVEVLLRRERRRQGRERFGLVVMVAGILVGGLTLTLADVVAISEGQAGLGFMAAVAAGGLGALMIMVWRRGRTARRLESMIGRRDRLQRVRNDRVYATSLTGWGMVAVSLSALSRIVYGQVQADGGDVGFVAGAALAPWLVVMAVAGWEGLARPNRRWLEDEVTRDMRQRALSLGFIVLMAAMSGLFILGLWHRDWAAMAFPAVLMSAASVAGLRFVWLDQQAEGGDGG
;
A
#
# COMPACT_ATOMS: atom_id res chain seq x y z
N MET A 1 -31.55 28.19 -11.13
CA MET A 1 -30.10 27.92 -11.12
C MET A 1 -29.48 28.78 -12.20
N SER A 2 -28.49 29.62 -11.88
CA SER A 2 -27.84 30.47 -12.90
C SER A 2 -26.96 29.62 -13.81
N GLU A 3 -26.81 30.05 -15.06
CA GLU A 3 -25.98 29.40 -16.08
C GLU A 3 -24.52 29.18 -15.59
N ALA A 4 -24.00 30.15 -14.83
CA ALA A 4 -22.68 30.07 -14.19
C ALA A 4 -22.55 28.94 -13.15
N ALA A 5 -23.63 28.59 -12.44
CA ALA A 5 -23.61 27.49 -11.48
C ALA A 5 -23.63 26.11 -12.17
N MET A 6 -24.26 25.99 -13.35
CA MET A 6 -24.20 24.77 -14.16
C MET A 6 -22.81 24.56 -14.75
N ASP A 7 -22.18 25.61 -15.29
CA ASP A 7 -20.83 25.53 -15.85
C ASP A 7 -19.78 25.14 -14.79
N GLU A 8 -19.91 25.67 -13.57
CA GLU A 8 -19.01 25.32 -12.47
C GLU A 8 -19.17 23.84 -12.06
N VAL A 9 -20.40 23.33 -12.01
CA VAL A 9 -20.68 21.92 -11.74
C VAL A 9 -20.15 21.02 -12.86
N GLU A 10 -20.29 21.40 -14.13
CA GLU A 10 -19.83 20.58 -15.25
C GLU A 10 -18.28 20.53 -15.31
N VAL A 11 -17.61 21.64 -14.99
CA VAL A 11 -16.14 21.69 -14.84
C VAL A 11 -15.66 20.82 -13.68
N LEU A 12 -16.39 20.82 -12.56
CA LEU A 12 -16.09 19.97 -11.41
C LEU A 12 -16.28 18.48 -11.74
N LEU A 13 -17.39 18.11 -12.41
CA LEU A 13 -17.66 16.72 -12.81
C LEU A 13 -16.64 16.20 -13.83
N ARG A 14 -16.21 17.01 -14.80
CA ARG A 14 -15.16 16.63 -15.77
C ARG A 14 -13.80 16.44 -15.09
N ARG A 15 -13.48 17.24 -14.07
CA ARG A 15 -12.27 17.07 -13.25
C ARG A 15 -12.34 15.81 -12.39
N GLU A 16 -13.50 15.49 -11.83
CA GLU A 16 -13.68 14.30 -11.00
C GLU A 16 -13.60 13.01 -11.82
N ARG A 17 -14.19 12.97 -13.03
CA ARG A 17 -14.04 11.81 -13.94
C ARG A 17 -12.58 11.59 -14.37
N ARG A 18 -11.83 12.67 -14.65
CA ARG A 18 -10.39 12.57 -14.96
C ARG A 18 -9.57 12.10 -13.77
N ARG A 19 -9.97 12.46 -12.55
CA ARG A 19 -9.35 11.97 -11.30
C ARG A 19 -9.63 10.49 -11.09
N GLN A 20 -10.88 10.05 -11.21
CA GLN A 20 -11.25 8.63 -11.10
C GLN A 20 -10.54 7.76 -12.16
N GLY A 21 -10.41 8.25 -13.39
CA GLY A 21 -9.66 7.54 -14.44
C GLY A 21 -8.18 7.38 -14.11
N ARG A 22 -7.57 8.40 -13.49
CA ARG A 22 -6.16 8.41 -13.06
C ARG A 22 -5.90 7.53 -11.84
N GLU A 23 -6.83 7.51 -10.88
CA GLU A 23 -6.77 6.61 -9.72
C GLU A 23 -6.94 5.15 -10.14
N ARG A 24 -7.88 4.85 -11.05
CA ARG A 24 -8.02 3.51 -11.64
C ARG A 24 -6.77 3.10 -12.41
N PHE A 25 -6.16 4.01 -13.16
CA PHE A 25 -4.91 3.73 -13.86
C PHE A 25 -3.78 3.39 -12.89
N GLY A 26 -3.58 4.18 -11.83
CA GLY A 26 -2.56 3.87 -10.81
C GLY A 26 -2.76 2.53 -10.12
N LEU A 27 -4.03 2.17 -9.86
CA LEU A 27 -4.40 0.88 -9.26
C LEU A 27 -4.15 -0.28 -10.25
N VAL A 28 -4.45 -0.08 -11.53
CA VAL A 28 -4.12 -1.03 -12.60
C VAL A 28 -2.60 -1.19 -12.74
N VAL A 29 -1.81 -0.12 -12.68
CA VAL A 29 -0.34 -0.20 -12.72
C VAL A 29 0.21 -0.93 -11.49
N MET A 30 -0.36 -0.69 -10.31
CA MET A 30 0.03 -1.41 -9.09
C MET A 30 -0.29 -2.91 -9.18
N VAL A 31 -1.52 -3.26 -9.58
CA VAL A 31 -1.96 -4.65 -9.73
C VAL A 31 -1.19 -5.35 -10.86
N ALA A 32 -0.97 -4.68 -11.99
CA ALA A 32 -0.17 -5.20 -13.09
C ALA A 32 1.29 -5.38 -12.67
N GLY A 33 1.88 -4.46 -11.89
CA GLY A 33 3.23 -4.62 -11.34
C GLY A 33 3.33 -5.85 -10.44
N ILE A 34 2.34 -6.07 -9.56
CA ILE A 34 2.28 -7.26 -8.67
C ILE A 34 2.09 -8.54 -9.49
N LEU A 35 1.16 -8.54 -10.46
CA LEU A 35 0.86 -9.71 -11.28
C LEU A 35 2.01 -10.06 -12.23
N VAL A 36 2.59 -9.07 -12.92
CA VAL A 36 3.75 -9.26 -13.80
C VAL A 36 4.96 -9.70 -12.99
N GLY A 37 5.20 -9.14 -11.81
CA GLY A 37 6.27 -9.59 -10.92
C GLY A 37 6.10 -11.04 -10.46
N GLY A 38 4.86 -11.46 -10.18
CA GLY A 38 4.53 -12.85 -9.91
C GLY A 38 4.69 -13.76 -11.14
N LEU A 39 4.29 -13.28 -12.33
CA LEU A 39 4.33 -14.06 -13.58
C LEU A 39 5.74 -14.21 -14.16
N THR A 40 6.60 -13.21 -14.01
CA THR A 40 7.99 -13.27 -14.48
C THR A 40 8.80 -14.33 -13.73
N LEU A 41 8.42 -14.63 -12.48
CA LEU A 41 9.06 -15.68 -11.67
C LEU A 41 8.60 -17.08 -12.07
N THR A 42 7.35 -17.25 -12.51
CA THR A 42 6.82 -18.56 -12.91
C THR A 42 7.18 -18.94 -14.34
N LEU A 43 7.45 -17.96 -15.21
CA LEU A 43 7.79 -18.17 -16.62
C LEU A 43 9.30 -18.13 -16.91
N ALA A 44 10.15 -17.72 -15.96
CA ALA A 44 11.60 -17.64 -16.16
C ALA A 44 12.21 -18.98 -16.63
N ASP A 45 11.76 -20.09 -16.02
CA ASP A 45 12.20 -21.44 -16.38
C ASP A 45 11.61 -21.94 -17.70
N VAL A 46 10.39 -21.53 -18.04
CA VAL A 46 9.72 -21.95 -19.29
C VAL A 46 10.33 -21.25 -20.50
N VAL A 47 10.85 -20.04 -20.33
CA VAL A 47 11.37 -19.18 -21.40
C VAL A 47 12.91 -19.12 -21.41
N ALA A 48 13.59 -19.89 -20.54
CA ALA A 48 15.04 -19.91 -20.41
C ALA A 48 15.64 -18.49 -20.24
N ILE A 49 14.98 -17.67 -19.43
CA ILE A 49 15.46 -16.33 -19.10
C ILE A 49 16.62 -16.49 -18.11
N SER A 50 17.76 -15.85 -18.36
CA SER A 50 18.92 -15.96 -17.47
C SER A 50 18.57 -15.47 -16.05
N GLU A 51 19.14 -16.09 -15.01
CA GLU A 51 18.84 -15.77 -13.61
C GLU A 51 18.98 -14.26 -13.30
N GLY A 52 19.94 -13.58 -13.93
CA GLY A 52 20.12 -12.13 -13.80
C GLY A 52 18.98 -11.30 -14.42
N GLN A 53 18.36 -11.77 -15.50
CA GLN A 53 17.24 -11.11 -16.15
C GLN A 53 15.91 -11.34 -15.41
N ALA A 54 15.71 -12.52 -14.83
CA ALA A 54 14.57 -12.81 -13.98
C ALA A 54 14.58 -11.97 -12.68
N GLY A 55 15.76 -11.77 -12.08
CA GLY A 55 15.94 -10.90 -10.91
C GLY A 55 15.69 -9.41 -11.23
N LEU A 56 16.16 -8.94 -12.38
CA LEU A 56 15.86 -7.59 -12.89
C LEU A 56 14.36 -7.41 -13.19
N GLY A 57 13.70 -8.42 -13.78
CA GLY A 57 12.27 -8.40 -14.06
C GLY A 57 11.43 -8.30 -12.78
N PHE A 58 11.78 -9.06 -11.75
CA PHE A 58 11.13 -8.98 -10.44
C PHE A 58 11.33 -7.61 -9.77
N MET A 59 12.57 -7.11 -9.74
CA MET A 59 12.88 -5.78 -9.17
C MET A 59 12.18 -4.65 -9.94
N ALA A 60 12.11 -4.74 -11.26
CA ALA A 60 11.38 -3.79 -12.11
C ALA A 60 9.87 -3.85 -11.86
N ALA A 61 9.31 -5.04 -11.63
CA ALA A 61 7.90 -5.22 -11.32
C ALA A 61 7.53 -4.67 -9.93
N VAL A 62 8.39 -4.89 -8.93
CA VAL A 62 8.26 -4.28 -7.59
C VAL A 62 8.40 -2.76 -7.67
N ALA A 63 9.36 -2.24 -8.44
CA ALA A 63 9.54 -0.81 -8.66
C ALA A 63 8.35 -0.18 -9.42
N ALA A 64 7.77 -0.88 -10.39
CA ALA A 64 6.57 -0.47 -11.11
C ALA A 64 5.34 -0.45 -10.20
N GLY A 65 5.22 -1.43 -9.29
CA GLY A 65 4.20 -1.43 -8.22
C GLY A 65 4.35 -0.22 -7.30
N GLY A 66 5.58 0.11 -6.90
CA GLY A 66 5.91 1.30 -6.11
C GLY A 66 5.61 2.62 -6.85
N LEU A 67 5.94 2.71 -8.14
CA LEU A 67 5.62 3.85 -9.00
C LEU A 67 4.11 4.03 -9.19
N GLY A 68 3.34 2.93 -9.33
CA GLY A 68 1.89 2.95 -9.37
C GLY A 68 1.29 3.57 -8.10
N ALA A 69 1.81 3.20 -6.93
CA ALA A 69 1.42 3.80 -5.65
C ALA A 69 1.81 5.29 -5.55
N LEU A 70 2.96 5.68 -6.08
CA LEU A 70 3.44 7.06 -6.09
C LEU A 70 2.66 7.96 -7.06
N MET A 71 2.15 7.41 -8.18
CA MET A 71 1.26 8.13 -9.09
C MET A 71 -0.12 8.38 -8.48
N ILE A 72 -0.68 7.40 -7.75
CA ILE A 72 -1.90 7.60 -6.93
C ILE A 72 -1.69 8.74 -5.93
N MET A 73 -0.49 8.83 -5.34
CA MET A 73 -0.11 9.85 -4.34
C MET A 73 -0.03 11.29 -4.92
N VAL A 74 0.59 11.52 -6.07
CA VAL A 74 0.70 12.88 -6.66
C VAL A 74 -0.67 13.40 -7.07
N TRP A 75 -1.55 12.52 -7.54
CA TRP A 75 -2.83 12.91 -8.12
C TRP A 75 -3.95 13.09 -7.09
N ARG A 76 -3.83 12.45 -5.92
CA ARG A 76 -4.78 12.63 -4.80
C ARG A 76 -4.57 13.96 -4.04
N ARG A 77 -3.40 14.60 -4.15
CA ARG A 77 -3.04 15.85 -3.42
C ARG A 77 -3.64 17.14 -4.02
N GLY A 78 -4.66 17.03 -4.87
CA GLY A 78 -5.30 18.15 -5.56
C GLY A 78 -6.36 18.87 -4.72
N ARG A 79 -5.94 19.88 -3.96
CA ARG A 79 -6.62 21.15 -3.51
C ARG A 79 -8.06 21.15 -2.96
N THR A 80 -8.90 20.11 -3.11
CA THR A 80 -10.29 20.11 -2.60
C THR A 80 -10.37 19.89 -1.08
N ALA A 81 -9.34 19.29 -0.47
CA ALA A 81 -9.28 19.03 0.97
C ALA A 81 -9.33 20.31 1.84
N ARG A 82 -8.74 21.42 1.37
CA ARG A 82 -8.63 22.66 2.16
C ARG A 82 -9.93 23.48 2.22
N ARG A 83 -10.88 23.27 1.31
CA ARG A 83 -12.15 24.02 1.29
C ARG A 83 -13.29 23.33 2.06
N LEU A 84 -13.16 22.03 2.36
CA LEU A 84 -14.14 21.27 3.13
C LEU A 84 -13.84 21.26 4.64
N GLU A 85 -12.59 21.48 5.07
CA GLU A 85 -12.17 21.44 6.48
C GLU A 85 -12.93 22.40 7.41
N SER A 86 -13.50 23.50 6.87
CA SER A 86 -14.29 24.46 7.65
C SER A 86 -15.72 24.00 7.96
N MET A 87 -16.25 22.98 7.26
CA MET A 87 -17.63 22.48 7.44
C MET A 87 -17.72 21.10 8.08
N ILE A 88 -16.58 20.46 8.37
CA ILE A 88 -16.53 19.06 8.81
C ILE A 88 -16.53 18.94 10.34
N GLY A 89 -17.38 18.05 10.87
CA GLY A 89 -17.50 17.71 12.28
C GLY A 89 -16.25 17.05 12.88
N ARG A 90 -16.12 17.05 14.21
CA ARG A 90 -14.91 16.54 14.89
C ARG A 90 -14.64 15.05 14.60
N ARG A 91 -15.68 14.24 14.40
CA ARG A 91 -15.59 12.80 14.06
C ARG A 91 -14.89 12.58 12.72
N ASP A 92 -15.43 13.18 11.67
CA ASP A 92 -14.93 13.09 10.30
C ASP A 92 -13.48 13.59 10.16
N ARG A 93 -13.09 14.64 10.89
CA ARG A 93 -11.67 15.10 10.92
C ARG A 93 -10.75 14.01 11.47
N LEU A 94 -11.15 13.34 12.55
CA LEU A 94 -10.37 12.27 13.15
C LEU A 94 -10.31 11.03 12.25
N GLN A 95 -11.40 10.69 11.55
CA GLN A 95 -11.42 9.61 10.55
C GLN A 95 -10.49 9.91 9.37
N ARG A 96 -10.53 11.14 8.83
CA ARG A 96 -9.61 11.56 7.75
C ARG A 96 -8.15 11.51 8.15
N VAL A 97 -7.80 12.04 9.33
CA VAL A 97 -6.42 11.98 9.83
C VAL A 97 -5.94 10.53 9.99
N ARG A 98 -6.82 9.62 10.45
CA ARG A 98 -6.50 8.20 10.55
C ARG A 98 -6.29 7.58 9.16
N ASN A 99 -7.17 7.84 8.21
CA ASN A 99 -7.04 7.33 6.85
C ASN A 99 -5.76 7.83 6.17
N ASP A 100 -5.46 9.12 6.32
CA ASP A 100 -4.24 9.72 5.78
C ASP A 100 -2.99 9.09 6.39
N ARG A 101 -3.03 8.72 7.67
CA ARG A 101 -1.92 7.99 8.31
C ARG A 101 -1.80 6.56 7.85
N VAL A 102 -2.87 5.78 7.86
CA VAL A 102 -2.85 4.39 7.38
C VAL A 102 -2.27 4.36 5.96
N TYR A 103 -2.69 5.32 5.13
CA TYR A 103 -2.16 5.50 3.78
C TYR A 103 -0.68 5.90 3.78
N ALA A 104 -0.29 6.93 4.53
CA ALA A 104 1.09 7.41 4.59
C ALA A 104 2.06 6.34 5.12
N THR A 105 1.70 5.64 6.19
CA THR A 105 2.49 4.55 6.78
C THR A 105 2.65 3.39 5.79
N SER A 106 1.59 3.05 5.03
CA SER A 106 1.67 2.05 3.95
C SER A 106 2.66 2.48 2.87
N LEU A 107 2.72 3.77 2.54
CA LEU A 107 3.62 4.27 1.50
C LEU A 107 5.07 4.38 1.99
N THR A 108 5.28 4.91 3.20
CA THR A 108 6.60 5.03 3.81
C THR A 108 7.24 3.65 4.02
N GLY A 109 6.44 2.64 4.39
CA GLY A 109 6.94 1.27 4.53
C GLY A 109 7.47 0.68 3.23
N TRP A 110 6.86 0.98 2.07
CA TRP A 110 7.41 0.56 0.77
C TRP A 110 8.72 1.26 0.42
N GLY A 111 8.86 2.54 0.74
CA GLY A 111 10.15 3.24 0.61
C GLY A 111 11.23 2.59 1.46
N MET A 112 10.87 2.16 2.67
CA MET A 112 11.78 1.44 3.57
C MET A 112 12.16 0.06 3.03
N VAL A 113 11.20 -0.69 2.46
CA VAL A 113 11.47 -1.95 1.76
C VAL A 113 12.45 -1.73 0.61
N ALA A 114 12.21 -0.74 -0.26
CA ALA A 114 13.10 -0.46 -1.40
C ALA A 114 14.55 -0.18 -0.97
N VAL A 115 14.74 0.66 0.06
CA VAL A 115 16.08 0.92 0.62
C VAL A 115 16.68 -0.34 1.26
N SER A 116 15.86 -1.12 1.96
CA SER A 116 16.32 -2.35 2.62
C SER A 116 16.73 -3.44 1.64
N LEU A 117 16.15 -3.51 0.44
CA LEU A 117 16.53 -4.49 -0.58
C LEU A 117 17.97 -4.25 -1.06
N SER A 118 18.39 -2.98 -1.16
CA SER A 118 19.78 -2.62 -1.47
C SER A 118 20.74 -2.97 -0.34
N ALA A 119 20.33 -2.84 0.92
CA ALA A 119 21.12 -3.30 2.06
C ALA A 119 21.20 -4.84 2.11
N LEU A 120 20.08 -5.50 1.88
CA LEU A 120 19.95 -6.94 1.92
C LEU A 120 20.73 -7.63 0.80
N SER A 121 20.73 -7.08 -0.42
CA SER A 121 21.53 -7.62 -1.52
C SER A 121 23.03 -7.57 -1.22
N ARG A 122 23.51 -6.49 -0.60
CA ARG A 122 24.91 -6.37 -0.16
C ARG A 122 25.30 -7.42 0.87
N ILE A 123 24.41 -7.70 1.82
CA ILE A 123 24.60 -8.73 2.86
C ILE A 123 24.57 -10.14 2.24
N VAL A 124 23.55 -10.46 1.45
CA VAL A 124 23.33 -11.81 0.89
C VAL A 124 24.43 -12.19 -0.10
N TYR A 125 24.86 -11.28 -0.96
CA TYR A 125 25.94 -11.54 -1.92
C TYR A 125 27.35 -11.31 -1.36
N GLY A 126 27.48 -11.05 -0.05
CA GLY A 126 28.77 -10.90 0.62
C GLY A 126 29.63 -9.74 0.09
N GLN A 127 29.01 -8.71 -0.51
CA GLN A 127 29.73 -7.58 -1.11
C GLN A 127 30.35 -6.65 -0.06
N VAL A 128 29.82 -6.64 1.17
CA VAL A 128 30.30 -5.84 2.30
C VAL A 128 30.12 -6.66 3.59
N GLN A 129 31.08 -6.57 4.51
CA GLN A 129 30.90 -7.07 5.89
C GLN A 129 29.71 -6.32 6.50
N ALA A 130 28.63 -7.02 6.86
CA ALA A 130 27.37 -6.40 7.28
C ALA A 130 27.61 -5.34 8.37
N ASP A 131 27.50 -4.05 7.99
CA ASP A 131 27.60 -2.93 8.92
C ASP A 131 26.30 -2.84 9.73
N GLY A 132 26.39 -2.32 10.96
CA GLY A 132 25.23 -2.19 11.86
C GLY A 132 24.09 -1.38 11.24
N GLY A 133 24.41 -0.43 10.36
CA GLY A 133 23.44 0.34 9.59
C GLY A 133 22.62 -0.52 8.62
N ASP A 134 23.27 -1.40 7.85
CA ASP A 134 22.61 -2.25 6.86
C ASP A 134 21.66 -3.26 7.53
N VAL A 135 22.11 -3.87 8.63
CA VAL A 135 21.26 -4.76 9.46
C VAL A 135 20.07 -3.99 10.01
N GLY A 136 20.27 -2.74 10.47
CA GLY A 136 19.20 -1.87 10.94
C GLY A 136 18.14 -1.57 9.88
N PHE A 137 18.54 -1.30 8.64
CA PHE A 137 17.60 -1.07 7.53
C PHE A 137 16.79 -2.31 7.17
N VAL A 138 17.43 -3.49 7.14
CA VAL A 138 16.74 -4.76 6.87
C VAL A 138 15.74 -5.09 7.97
N ALA A 139 16.15 -5.00 9.24
CA ALA A 139 15.26 -5.20 10.38
C ALA A 139 14.10 -4.19 10.37
N GLY A 140 14.40 -2.93 10.07
CA GLY A 140 13.41 -1.87 9.95
C GLY A 140 12.35 -2.15 8.88
N ALA A 141 12.73 -2.67 7.71
CA ALA A 141 11.78 -3.04 6.68
C ALA A 141 10.92 -4.26 7.06
N ALA A 142 11.44 -5.21 7.83
CA ALA A 142 10.64 -6.31 8.37
C ALA A 142 9.62 -5.81 9.42
N LEU A 143 9.92 -4.72 10.12
CA LEU A 143 9.04 -4.11 11.12
C LEU A 143 8.05 -3.09 10.53
N ALA A 144 8.35 -2.46 9.39
CA ALA A 144 7.44 -1.47 8.77
C ALA A 144 6.00 -1.99 8.52
N PRO A 145 5.77 -3.24 8.08
CA PRO A 145 4.43 -3.83 7.95
C PRO A 145 3.62 -3.82 9.26
N TRP A 146 4.29 -3.98 10.41
CA TRP A 146 3.63 -3.93 11.72
C TRP A 146 3.00 -2.57 11.98
N LEU A 147 3.67 -1.48 11.58
CA LEU A 147 3.13 -0.14 11.77
C LEU A 147 1.82 0.04 11.00
N VAL A 148 1.73 -0.50 9.79
CA VAL A 148 0.50 -0.47 8.99
C VAL A 148 -0.61 -1.30 9.66
N VAL A 149 -0.29 -2.52 10.09
CA VAL A 149 -1.27 -3.38 10.78
C VAL A 149 -1.75 -2.75 12.07
N MET A 150 -0.87 -2.13 12.86
CA MET A 150 -1.24 -1.40 14.08
C MET A 150 -2.12 -0.18 13.78
N ALA A 151 -1.85 0.54 12.69
CA ALA A 151 -2.67 1.66 12.22
C ALA A 151 -4.10 1.21 11.87
N VAL A 152 -4.22 0.11 11.12
CA VAL A 152 -5.52 -0.51 10.78
C VAL A 152 -6.21 -1.04 12.03
N ALA A 153 -5.46 -1.73 12.89
CA ALA A 153 -5.94 -2.28 14.16
C ALA A 153 -6.37 -1.20 15.16
N GLY A 154 -6.06 0.07 14.92
CA GLY A 154 -6.39 1.18 15.82
C GLY A 154 -5.58 1.13 17.12
N TRP A 155 -4.39 0.52 17.10
CA TRP A 155 -3.53 0.37 18.28
C TRP A 155 -2.59 1.57 18.47
N GLU A 156 -2.69 2.59 17.61
CA GLU A 156 -1.91 3.81 17.72
C GLU A 156 -2.28 4.65 18.96
N GLY A 157 -1.28 5.38 19.48
CA GLY A 157 -1.44 6.26 20.65
C GLY A 157 -2.52 7.35 20.50
N LEU A 158 -2.91 7.70 19.27
CA LEU A 158 -3.95 8.70 18.98
C LEU A 158 -5.37 8.13 18.84
N ALA A 159 -5.49 6.82 18.62
CA ALA A 159 -6.78 6.14 18.60
C ALA A 159 -7.30 5.87 20.02
N ARG A 160 -6.40 5.54 20.96
CA ARG A 160 -6.74 5.24 22.37
C ARG A 160 -7.58 6.33 23.08
N PRO A 161 -7.21 7.62 23.07
CA PRO A 161 -8.00 8.66 23.74
C PRO A 161 -9.30 9.01 23.00
N ASN A 162 -9.43 8.63 21.72
CA ASN A 162 -10.56 9.01 20.87
C ASN A 162 -11.47 7.82 20.51
N ARG A 163 -11.35 6.68 21.21
CA ARG A 163 -12.08 5.44 20.90
C ARG A 163 -13.58 5.64 20.74
N ARG A 164 -14.23 6.41 21.62
CA ARG A 164 -15.68 6.67 21.55
C ARG A 164 -16.16 7.28 20.23
N TRP A 165 -15.27 7.93 19.48
CA TRP A 165 -15.59 8.58 18.21
C TRP A 165 -15.14 7.78 16.99
N LEU A 166 -14.26 6.78 17.19
CA LEU A 166 -13.58 6.03 16.12
C LEU A 166 -13.95 4.54 16.11
N GLU A 167 -14.38 3.98 17.23
CA GLU A 167 -14.73 2.58 17.41
C GLU A 167 -16.24 2.42 17.50
N ASP A 168 -16.88 2.44 16.33
CA ASP A 168 -18.28 2.05 16.14
C ASP A 168 -18.35 0.60 15.61
N GLU A 169 -19.53 -0.03 15.65
CA GLU A 169 -19.73 -1.38 15.13
C GLU A 169 -19.34 -1.48 13.65
N VAL A 170 -19.68 -0.45 12.87
CA VAL A 170 -19.33 -0.32 11.45
C VAL A 170 -17.80 -0.31 11.25
N THR A 171 -17.06 0.49 12.01
CA THR A 171 -15.59 0.56 11.89
C THR A 171 -14.92 -0.74 12.31
N ARG A 172 -15.55 -1.49 13.23
CA ARG A 172 -15.04 -2.80 13.68
C ARG A 172 -15.19 -3.87 12.61
N ASP A 173 -16.35 -3.93 11.95
CA ASP A 173 -16.57 -4.83 10.81
C ASP A 173 -15.63 -4.49 9.63
N MET A 174 -15.47 -3.20 9.31
CA MET A 174 -14.53 -2.77 8.27
C MET A 174 -13.09 -3.20 8.55
N ARG A 175 -12.63 -3.07 9.80
CA ARG A 175 -11.30 -3.50 10.24
C ARG A 175 -11.13 -5.01 10.09
N GLN A 176 -12.14 -5.79 10.49
CA GLN A 176 -12.10 -7.25 10.36
C GLN A 176 -12.05 -7.68 8.88
N ARG A 177 -12.84 -7.06 8.00
CA ARG A 177 -12.81 -7.32 6.55
C ARG A 177 -11.48 -6.93 5.91
N ALA A 178 -10.88 -5.82 6.34
CA ALA A 178 -9.59 -5.37 5.84
C ALA A 178 -8.45 -6.30 6.28
N LEU A 179 -8.41 -6.67 7.57
CA LEU A 179 -7.38 -7.55 8.12
C LEU A 179 -7.49 -8.98 7.59
N SER A 180 -8.71 -9.50 7.42
CA SER A 180 -8.91 -10.84 6.82
C SER A 180 -8.42 -10.91 5.38
N LEU A 181 -8.68 -9.89 4.56
CA LEU A 181 -8.13 -9.80 3.21
C LEU A 181 -6.60 -9.76 3.23
N GLY A 182 -6.01 -8.90 4.08
CA GLY A 182 -4.55 -8.83 4.24
C GLY A 182 -3.94 -10.16 4.68
N PHE A 183 -4.60 -10.89 5.58
CA PHE A 183 -4.19 -12.21 6.02
C PHE A 183 -4.25 -13.25 4.89
N ILE A 184 -5.30 -13.25 4.07
CA ILE A 184 -5.40 -14.13 2.89
C ILE A 184 -4.23 -13.86 1.93
N VAL A 185 -3.94 -12.59 1.64
CA VAL A 185 -2.81 -12.20 0.79
C VAL A 185 -1.48 -12.63 1.41
N LEU A 186 -1.30 -12.46 2.73
CA LEU A 186 -0.12 -12.92 3.45
C LEU A 186 0.08 -14.43 3.30
N MET A 187 -0.97 -15.22 3.55
CA MET A 187 -0.91 -16.69 3.46
C MET A 187 -0.56 -17.13 2.04
N ALA A 188 -1.17 -16.53 1.02
CA ALA A 188 -0.87 -16.83 -0.37
C ALA A 188 0.58 -16.45 -0.73
N ALA A 189 1.01 -15.25 -0.35
CA ALA A 189 2.34 -14.75 -0.67
C ALA A 189 3.45 -15.50 0.10
N MET A 190 3.23 -15.86 1.36
CA MET A 190 4.16 -16.68 2.15
C MET A 190 4.24 -18.11 1.62
N SER A 191 3.13 -18.67 1.13
CA SER A 191 3.14 -19.98 0.46
C SER A 191 3.96 -19.92 -0.83
N GLY A 192 3.78 -18.87 -1.64
CA GLY A 192 4.62 -18.61 -2.82
C GLY A 192 6.09 -18.42 -2.46
N LEU A 193 6.37 -17.69 -1.38
CA LEU A 193 7.72 -17.46 -0.88
C LEU A 193 8.40 -18.75 -0.40
N PHE A 194 7.65 -19.63 0.27
CA PHE A 194 8.14 -20.94 0.69
C PHE A 194 8.52 -21.79 -0.50
N ILE A 195 7.63 -21.89 -1.50
CA ILE A 195 7.88 -22.61 -2.75
C ILE A 195 9.11 -22.04 -3.46
N LEU A 196 9.20 -20.71 -3.58
CA LEU A 196 10.37 -20.02 -4.15
C LEU A 196 11.66 -20.37 -3.41
N GLY A 197 11.61 -20.44 -2.08
CA GLY A 197 12.77 -20.78 -1.24
C GLY A 197 13.28 -22.20 -1.39
N LEU A 198 12.48 -23.13 -1.92
CA LEU A 198 12.92 -24.49 -2.25
C LEU A 198 13.85 -24.50 -3.48
N TRP A 199 13.65 -23.58 -4.43
CA TRP A 199 14.48 -23.43 -5.63
C TRP A 199 15.62 -22.43 -5.42
N HIS A 200 15.33 -21.25 -4.88
CA HIS A 200 16.30 -20.16 -4.70
C HIS A 200 16.21 -19.55 -3.31
N ARG A 201 17.05 -20.06 -2.39
CA ARG A 201 17.09 -19.61 -0.99
C ARG A 201 17.36 -18.12 -0.85
N ASP A 202 18.25 -17.57 -1.67
CA ASP A 202 18.64 -16.16 -1.63
C ASP A 202 17.49 -15.24 -2.05
N TRP A 203 16.68 -15.68 -3.01
CA TRP A 203 15.54 -14.92 -3.51
C TRP A 203 14.41 -14.90 -2.50
N ALA A 204 14.18 -16.00 -1.79
CA ALA A 204 13.21 -16.04 -0.70
C ALA A 204 13.61 -15.08 0.44
N ALA A 205 14.90 -14.97 0.76
CA ALA A 205 15.37 -13.99 1.73
C ALA A 205 15.10 -12.55 1.25
N MET A 206 15.36 -12.25 -0.03
CA MET A 206 15.13 -10.92 -0.61
C MET A 206 13.66 -10.54 -0.74
N ALA A 207 12.79 -11.48 -1.11
CA ALA A 207 11.37 -11.22 -1.31
C ALA A 207 10.58 -11.09 0.01
N PHE A 208 11.11 -11.59 1.13
CA PHE A 208 10.42 -11.62 2.41
C PHE A 208 9.88 -10.25 2.88
N PRO A 209 10.67 -9.15 2.93
CA PRO A 209 10.16 -7.85 3.35
C PRO A 209 9.06 -7.31 2.43
N ALA A 210 9.18 -7.56 1.11
CA ALA A 210 8.18 -7.15 0.13
C ALA A 210 6.87 -7.91 0.29
N VAL A 211 6.92 -9.20 0.62
CA VAL A 211 5.73 -10.03 0.92
C VAL A 211 4.98 -9.49 2.12
N LEU A 212 5.69 -9.25 3.24
CA LEU A 212 5.07 -8.71 4.45
C LEU A 212 4.43 -7.34 4.19
N MET A 213 5.14 -6.47 3.49
CA MET A 213 4.66 -5.12 3.21
C MET A 213 3.47 -5.12 2.25
N SER A 214 3.45 -6.02 1.27
CA SER A 214 2.31 -6.20 0.36
C SER A 214 1.05 -6.56 1.11
N ALA A 215 1.11 -7.57 1.98
CA ALA A 215 -0.05 -7.98 2.78
C ALA A 215 -0.56 -6.87 3.70
N ALA A 216 0.35 -6.18 4.40
CA ALA A 216 0.01 -5.09 5.29
C ALA A 216 -0.59 -3.89 4.52
N SER A 217 -0.01 -3.54 3.37
CA SER A 217 -0.52 -2.48 2.50
C SER A 217 -1.91 -2.81 1.96
N VAL A 218 -2.16 -4.06 1.58
CA VAL A 218 -3.49 -4.51 1.16
C VAL A 218 -4.50 -4.31 2.27
N ALA A 219 -4.18 -4.67 3.52
CA ALA A 219 -5.06 -4.40 4.66
C ALA A 219 -5.29 -2.89 4.86
N GLY A 220 -4.23 -2.08 4.81
CA GLY A 220 -4.30 -0.63 4.96
C GLY A 220 -5.17 0.04 3.89
N LEU A 221 -4.92 -0.28 2.62
CA LEU A 221 -5.66 0.26 1.49
C LEU A 221 -7.11 -0.21 1.48
N ARG A 222 -7.38 -1.48 1.80
CA ARG A 222 -8.75 -2.01 1.91
C ARG A 222 -9.55 -1.32 3.00
N PHE A 223 -8.92 -1.01 4.14
CA PHE A 223 -9.53 -0.25 5.21
C PHE A 223 -9.92 1.16 4.76
N VAL A 224 -8.99 1.90 4.15
CA VAL A 224 -9.25 3.25 3.62
C VAL A 224 -10.34 3.24 2.54
N TRP A 225 -10.36 2.22 1.69
CA TRP A 225 -11.39 2.07 0.65
C TRP A 225 -12.79 1.78 1.21
N LEU A 226 -12.90 1.05 2.33
CA LEU A 226 -14.18 0.82 3.01
C LEU A 226 -14.72 2.09 3.67
N ASP A 227 -13.85 2.83 4.34
CA ASP A 227 -14.23 4.07 5.03
C ASP A 227 -14.77 5.10 4.01
N GLN A 228 -14.14 5.20 2.83
CA GLN A 228 -14.61 6.06 1.74
C GLN A 228 -15.97 5.65 1.16
N GLN A 229 -16.28 4.36 1.11
CA GLN A 229 -17.60 3.90 0.65
C GLN A 229 -18.72 4.23 1.63
N ALA A 230 -18.43 4.16 2.93
CA ALA A 230 -19.40 4.54 3.94
C ALA A 230 -19.67 6.06 3.89
N GLU A 231 -18.64 6.89 3.69
CA GLU A 231 -18.84 8.34 3.51
C GLU A 231 -19.67 8.69 2.26
N GLY A 232 -19.59 7.88 1.19
CA GLY A 232 -20.33 8.11 -0.05
C GLY A 232 -21.74 7.52 -0.11
N GLY A 233 -22.08 6.61 0.82
CA GLY A 233 -23.36 5.88 0.84
C GLY A 233 -24.51 6.61 1.54
N ASP A 234 -24.20 7.50 2.49
CA ASP A 234 -25.20 8.22 3.31
C ASP A 234 -25.69 9.54 2.66
N GLY A 235 -25.39 9.75 1.37
CA GLY A 235 -25.77 10.95 0.61
C GLY A 235 -26.76 10.70 -0.54
N GLY A 236 -27.44 9.54 -0.56
CA GLY A 236 -28.45 9.18 -1.55
C GLY A 236 -29.88 9.35 -1.06
#